data_AF-A0A4Q2Z3I2-F1
#
_entry.id   AF-A0A4Q2Z3I2-F1
#
_cell.length_a   1.000
_cell.length_b   1.000
_cell.length_c   1.000
_cell.angle_alpha   90.00
_cell.angle_beta   90.00
_cell.angle_gamma   90.00
#
_symmetry.space_group_name_H-M   'P 1'
#
loop_
_entity.id
_entity.type
_entity.pdbx_description
1 polymer ?
#
loop_
_entity_poly.entity_id
_entity_poly.type
_entity_poly.pdbx_seq_one_letter_code
_entity_poly.pdbx_strand_id
1 'polypeptide(L)'
;MDALIATLSQFPAIKREDSAKLFFKKFPYKIVLDSYRYEDRKVVTQTSITRSRDEVQVRAQGGYYNVYFRDESTAAEFLSENAKYVVSVALPTSTEALSAISTDTRIEIRDSLYWNKFRWAAVCKSLDLDQIDELRDWLSNFKEQCGEVSDDRIMFSYSTSSPRVYFADEDDLFMFKFSFFNRISRLEKVLLKKEISNEHFSAEGAH
;
A
#
# COMPACT_ATOMS: atom_id res chain seq x y z
N MET A 1 -16.07 -4.52 0.05
CA MET A 1 -15.35 -5.59 -0.69
C MET A 1 -16.31 -6.44 -1.54
N ASP A 2 -17.61 -6.40 -1.24
CA ASP A 2 -18.60 -7.33 -1.76
C ASP A 2 -19.02 -7.03 -3.21
N ALA A 3 -18.96 -5.76 -3.63
CA ALA A 3 -19.36 -5.36 -4.98
C ALA A 3 -18.42 -5.92 -6.05
N LEU A 4 -17.10 -5.82 -5.81
CA LEU A 4 -16.09 -6.38 -6.71
C LEU A 4 -16.11 -7.91 -6.73
N ILE A 5 -16.31 -8.56 -5.58
CA ILE A 5 -16.44 -10.02 -5.50
C ILE A 5 -17.67 -10.49 -6.29
N ALA A 6 -18.83 -9.87 -6.07
CA ALA A 6 -20.07 -10.21 -6.78
C ALA A 6 -19.93 -10.02 -8.29
N THR A 7 -19.22 -8.98 -8.72
CA THR A 7 -18.96 -8.71 -10.14
C THR A 7 -18.00 -9.76 -10.73
N LEU A 8 -16.92 -10.10 -10.01
CA LEU A 8 -15.97 -11.12 -10.45
C LEU A 8 -16.61 -12.51 -10.58
N SER A 9 -17.58 -12.85 -9.72
CA SER A 9 -18.33 -14.11 -9.81
C SER A 9 -19.13 -14.26 -11.11
N GLN A 10 -19.42 -13.17 -11.83
CA GLN A 10 -20.08 -13.21 -13.14
C GLN A 10 -19.12 -13.63 -14.27
N PHE A 11 -17.81 -13.63 -14.02
CA PHE A 11 -16.75 -13.90 -14.99
C PHE A 11 -15.80 -15.01 -14.52
N PRO A 12 -16.23 -16.28 -14.49
CA PRO A 12 -15.47 -17.39 -13.90
C PRO A 12 -14.15 -17.70 -14.62
N ALA A 13 -13.96 -17.21 -15.85
CA ALA A 13 -12.70 -17.33 -16.59
C ALA A 13 -11.60 -16.38 -16.09
N ILE A 14 -11.96 -15.32 -15.35
CA ILE A 14 -11.00 -14.37 -14.80
C ILE A 14 -10.42 -14.93 -13.51
N LYS A 15 -9.09 -14.97 -13.40
CA LYS A 15 -8.41 -15.51 -12.23
C LYS A 15 -8.56 -14.56 -11.04
N ARG A 16 -9.10 -15.06 -9.94
CA ARG A 16 -9.06 -14.39 -8.63
C ARG A 16 -7.71 -14.64 -7.96
N GLU A 17 -7.02 -13.57 -7.60
CA GLU A 17 -5.77 -13.60 -6.85
C GLU A 17 -6.00 -12.92 -5.51
N ASP A 18 -6.57 -13.66 -4.56
CA ASP A 18 -6.59 -13.22 -3.17
C ASP A 18 -5.15 -13.11 -2.71
N SER A 19 -4.73 -11.88 -2.53
CA SER A 19 -3.36 -11.61 -2.19
C SER A 19 -3.36 -10.71 -1.00
N ALA A 20 -2.58 -11.19 -0.05
CA ALA A 20 -2.05 -10.39 0.97
C ALA A 20 -1.32 -9.18 0.29
N LYS A 21 -0.37 -9.40 -0.62
CA LYS A 21 0.65 -8.41 -1.02
C LYS A 21 0.24 -7.24 -1.96
N LEU A 22 -0.97 -6.67 -1.92
CA LEU A 22 -1.43 -5.76 -2.98
C LEU A 22 -1.09 -4.27 -2.79
N PHE A 23 0.11 -3.96 -3.29
CA PHE A 23 0.52 -2.96 -4.30
C PHE A 23 -0.10 -1.55 -4.38
N PHE A 24 0.80 -0.60 -4.14
CA PHE A 24 0.76 0.85 -4.38
C PHE A 24 -0.09 1.64 -3.37
N LYS A 25 0.60 2.33 -2.44
CA LYS A 25 0.20 3.61 -1.83
C LYS A 25 -1.31 3.84 -1.62
N LYS A 26 -2.04 2.89 -1.00
CA LYS A 26 -3.47 2.97 -0.63
C LYS A 26 -4.49 2.53 -1.70
N PHE A 27 -4.12 1.68 -2.66
CA PHE A 27 -5.02 1.12 -3.68
C PHE A 27 -5.21 -0.39 -3.46
N PRO A 28 -6.20 -0.83 -2.66
CA PRO A 28 -6.34 -2.22 -2.25
C PRO A 28 -6.80 -3.18 -3.37
N TYR A 29 -7.25 -2.67 -4.52
CA TYR A 29 -7.77 -3.49 -5.62
C TYR A 29 -6.90 -3.34 -6.86
N LYS A 30 -6.51 -4.46 -7.49
CA LYS A 30 -5.72 -4.47 -8.73
C LYS A 30 -6.41 -5.31 -9.80
N ILE A 31 -6.53 -4.77 -11.00
CA ILE A 31 -7.03 -5.46 -12.20
C ILE A 31 -5.90 -5.52 -13.22
N VAL A 32 -5.59 -6.71 -13.71
CA VAL A 32 -4.54 -6.94 -14.70
C VAL A 32 -5.17 -7.16 -16.07
N LEU A 33 -4.77 -6.34 -17.04
CA LEU A 33 -5.21 -6.45 -18.43
C LEU A 33 -4.09 -7.02 -19.30
N ASP A 34 -4.44 -7.88 -20.26
CA ASP A 34 -3.54 -8.32 -21.33
C ASP A 34 -3.35 -7.17 -22.32
N SER A 35 -2.14 -6.61 -22.43
CA SER A 35 -1.90 -5.44 -23.27
C SER A 35 -2.13 -5.75 -24.75
N TYR A 36 -1.85 -6.97 -25.20
CA TYR A 36 -1.99 -7.36 -26.61
C TYR A 36 -3.44 -7.53 -27.03
N ARG A 37 -4.30 -8.02 -26.12
CA ARG A 37 -5.75 -8.08 -26.37
C ARG A 37 -6.42 -6.72 -26.21
N TYR A 38 -5.86 -5.89 -25.34
CA TYR A 38 -6.38 -4.56 -25.05
C TYR A 38 -6.03 -3.54 -26.14
N GLU A 39 -4.86 -3.65 -26.78
CA GLU A 39 -4.40 -2.71 -27.82
C GLU A 39 -5.22 -2.72 -29.12
N ASP A 40 -6.11 -3.71 -29.33
CA ASP A 40 -6.74 -3.87 -30.64
C ASP A 40 -7.83 -2.82 -30.97
N ARG A 41 -8.21 -1.90 -30.07
CA ARG A 41 -9.00 -0.71 -30.44
C ARG A 41 -8.76 0.50 -29.52
N LYS A 42 -8.08 1.51 -30.08
CA LYS A 42 -8.13 2.95 -29.75
C LYS A 42 -7.61 3.36 -28.37
N VAL A 43 -6.69 4.32 -28.35
CA VAL A 43 -6.82 5.60 -27.61
C VAL A 43 -7.61 5.54 -26.29
N VAL A 44 -7.22 4.65 -25.37
CA VAL A 44 -7.58 4.70 -23.93
C VAL A 44 -6.32 4.91 -23.10
N THR A 45 -5.25 5.38 -23.73
CA THR A 45 -4.19 6.11 -23.05
C THR A 45 -4.82 7.34 -22.39
N GLN A 46 -4.90 7.32 -21.06
CA GLN A 46 -5.15 8.48 -20.21
C GLN A 46 -6.53 9.18 -20.23
N THR A 47 -7.55 8.80 -21.01
CA THR A 47 -8.82 9.61 -21.00
C THR A 47 -10.02 8.90 -20.38
N SER A 48 -10.15 7.58 -20.55
CA SER A 48 -11.25 6.80 -19.93
C SER A 48 -10.91 6.37 -18.49
N ILE A 49 -9.64 6.15 -18.20
CA ILE A 49 -9.14 5.73 -16.88
C ILE A 49 -8.89 6.95 -15.96
N THR A 50 -8.81 8.16 -16.53
CA THR A 50 -8.47 9.41 -15.82
C THR A 50 -9.70 10.28 -15.60
N ARG A 51 -10.85 9.68 -15.29
CA ARG A 51 -12.02 10.46 -14.80
C ARG A 51 -11.96 10.79 -13.32
N SER A 52 -11.05 10.17 -12.54
CA SER A 52 -10.69 10.65 -11.20
C SER A 52 -9.18 10.52 -11.00
N ARG A 53 -8.47 11.65 -11.10
CA ARG A 53 -6.99 11.69 -10.98
C ARG A 53 -6.46 11.24 -9.61
N ASP A 54 -7.33 11.00 -8.62
CA ASP A 54 -6.96 10.63 -7.26
C ASP A 54 -7.29 9.17 -6.85
N GLU A 55 -8.01 8.41 -7.69
CA GLU A 55 -8.58 7.10 -7.29
C GLU A 55 -8.14 5.90 -8.14
N VAL A 56 -7.44 6.15 -9.26
CA VAL A 56 -6.91 5.08 -10.13
C VAL A 56 -5.44 5.31 -10.49
N GLN A 57 -4.61 4.27 -10.39
CA GLN A 57 -3.21 4.26 -10.83
C GLN A 57 -2.99 3.19 -11.91
N VAL A 58 -2.15 3.46 -12.90
CA VAL A 58 -1.90 2.51 -14.00
C VAL A 58 -0.40 2.29 -14.17
N ARG A 59 0.02 1.03 -14.27
CA ARG A 59 1.41 0.65 -14.56
C ARG A 59 1.47 -0.43 -15.64
N ALA A 60 2.19 -0.14 -16.72
CA ALA A 60 2.54 -1.13 -17.72
C ALA A 60 3.73 -1.98 -17.23
N GLN A 61 3.62 -3.30 -17.32
CA GLN A 61 4.71 -4.23 -16.99
C GLN A 61 4.58 -5.53 -17.78
N GLY A 62 5.62 -5.87 -18.55
CA GLY A 62 5.76 -7.20 -19.17
C GLY A 62 4.61 -7.65 -20.06
N GLY A 63 4.02 -6.75 -20.86
CA GLY A 63 2.86 -7.09 -21.71
C GLY A 63 1.51 -7.07 -20.98
N TYR A 64 1.45 -6.47 -19.80
CA TYR A 64 0.22 -6.27 -19.05
C TYR A 64 0.06 -4.82 -18.60
N TYR A 65 -1.19 -4.37 -18.47
CA TYR A 65 -1.53 -3.15 -17.73
C TYR A 65 -2.07 -3.54 -16.35
N ASN A 66 -1.36 -3.13 -15.31
CA ASN A 66 -1.83 -3.22 -13.93
C ASN A 66 -2.58 -1.94 -13.59
N VAL A 67 -3.87 -2.03 -13.33
CA VAL A 67 -4.73 -0.92 -12.94
C VAL A 67 -5.10 -1.08 -11.47
N TYR A 68 -4.79 -0.07 -10.66
CA TYR A 68 -4.99 -0.08 -9.21
C TYR A 68 -6.10 0.89 -8.84
N PHE A 69 -7.00 0.46 -7.97
CA PHE A 69 -8.17 1.22 -7.55
C PHE A 69 -8.20 1.37 -6.04
N ARG A 70 -8.59 2.57 -5.58
CA ARG A 70 -8.85 2.83 -4.17
C ARG A 70 -10.21 2.29 -3.74
N ASP A 71 -11.22 2.55 -4.55
CA ASP A 71 -12.62 2.19 -4.27
C ASP A 71 -13.02 0.89 -4.96
N GLU A 72 -13.83 0.09 -4.28
CA GLU A 72 -14.28 -1.20 -4.80
C GLU A 72 -15.33 -1.08 -5.91
N SER A 73 -16.16 -0.04 -5.86
CA SER A 73 -17.26 0.18 -6.80
C SER A 73 -16.68 0.61 -8.14
N THR A 74 -15.69 1.50 -8.10
CA THR A 74 -14.91 1.90 -9.29
C THR A 74 -14.17 0.71 -9.90
N ALA A 75 -13.59 -0.17 -9.07
CA ALA A 75 -12.96 -1.39 -9.56
C ALA A 75 -13.98 -2.35 -10.21
N ALA A 76 -15.16 -2.50 -9.61
CA ALA A 76 -16.24 -3.35 -10.12
C ALA A 76 -16.80 -2.84 -11.46
N GLU A 77 -17.06 -1.54 -11.57
CA GLU A 77 -17.49 -0.91 -12.83
C GLU A 77 -16.47 -1.14 -13.94
N PHE A 78 -15.18 -0.89 -13.64
CA PHE A 78 -14.10 -1.12 -14.59
C PHE A 78 -14.01 -2.58 -15.04
N LEU A 79 -14.15 -3.52 -14.10
CA LEU A 79 -14.16 -4.96 -14.40
C LEU A 79 -15.29 -5.31 -15.36
N SER A 80 -16.52 -4.85 -15.11
CA SER A 80 -17.67 -5.12 -15.98
C SER A 80 -17.49 -4.57 -17.39
N GLU A 81 -16.92 -3.38 -17.54
CA GLU A 81 -16.68 -2.77 -18.85
C GLU A 81 -15.57 -3.46 -19.66
N ASN A 82 -14.58 -4.03 -18.96
CA ASN A 82 -13.33 -4.50 -19.56
C ASN A 82 -13.11 -6.02 -19.43
N ALA A 83 -14.08 -6.78 -18.91
CA ALA A 83 -13.94 -8.20 -18.54
C ALA A 83 -13.24 -9.09 -19.59
N LYS A 84 -13.53 -8.87 -20.88
CA LYS A 84 -12.91 -9.60 -22.01
C LYS A 84 -11.39 -9.45 -22.13
N TYR A 85 -10.80 -8.44 -21.49
CA TYR A 85 -9.38 -8.12 -21.51
C TYR A 85 -8.68 -8.42 -20.18
N VAL A 86 -9.46 -8.72 -19.14
CA VAL A 86 -8.95 -8.94 -17.80
C VAL A 86 -8.37 -10.35 -17.68
N VAL A 87 -7.16 -10.42 -17.17
CA VAL A 87 -6.41 -11.66 -16.92
C VAL A 87 -6.63 -12.11 -15.49
N SER A 88 -6.45 -11.18 -14.55
CA SER A 88 -6.65 -11.45 -13.13
C SER A 88 -7.14 -10.22 -12.37
N VAL A 89 -7.83 -10.49 -11.27
CA VAL A 89 -8.25 -9.49 -10.29
C VAL A 89 -7.67 -9.89 -8.96
N ALA A 90 -6.99 -8.95 -8.31
CA ALA A 90 -6.40 -9.14 -7.01
C ALA A 90 -7.08 -8.22 -5.99
N LEU A 91 -7.46 -8.79 -4.84
CA LEU A 91 -8.16 -8.12 -3.75
C LEU A 91 -7.64 -8.59 -2.37
N PRO A 92 -7.91 -7.83 -1.29
CA PRO A 92 -7.51 -8.21 0.06
C PRO A 92 -8.16 -9.53 0.50
N THR A 93 -7.43 -10.31 1.31
CA THR A 93 -7.90 -11.61 1.81
C THR A 93 -9.02 -11.50 2.85
N SER A 94 -9.19 -10.33 3.47
CA SER A 94 -10.24 -10.08 4.47
C SER A 94 -10.53 -8.59 4.65
N THR A 95 -11.65 -8.30 5.33
CA THR A 95 -12.04 -6.93 5.71
C THR A 95 -11.04 -6.29 6.67
N GLU A 96 -10.40 -7.09 7.53
CA GLU A 96 -9.33 -6.63 8.43
C GLU A 96 -8.08 -6.20 7.63
N ALA A 97 -7.72 -6.93 6.57
CA ALA A 97 -6.63 -6.55 5.68
C ALA A 97 -6.95 -5.24 4.92
N LEU A 98 -8.21 -5.06 4.51
CA LEU A 98 -8.69 -3.81 3.90
C LEU A 98 -8.69 -2.64 4.89
N SER A 99 -9.10 -2.87 6.14
CA SER A 99 -9.06 -1.86 7.21
C SER A 99 -7.62 -1.46 7.56
N ALA A 100 -6.71 -2.43 7.56
CA ALA A 100 -5.29 -2.15 7.70
C ALA A 100 -4.81 -1.26 6.55
N ILE A 101 -5.25 -1.45 5.32
CA ILE A 101 -4.80 -0.57 4.22
C ILE A 101 -5.34 0.88 4.36
N SER A 102 -6.47 1.10 5.03
CA SER A 102 -7.23 2.36 4.95
C SER A 102 -6.94 3.40 6.03
N THR A 103 -6.77 3.08 7.31
CA THR A 103 -6.59 4.13 8.35
C THR A 103 -6.07 3.56 9.66
N ASP A 104 -4.86 3.92 10.10
CA ASP A 104 -4.47 3.80 11.53
C ASP A 104 -3.16 4.55 11.92
N THR A 105 -2.87 5.68 11.28
CA THR A 105 -1.61 6.40 11.55
C THR A 105 -1.81 7.47 12.61
N ARG A 106 -1.18 7.28 13.78
CA ARG A 106 -1.04 8.32 14.80
C ARG A 106 0.02 9.33 14.38
N ILE A 107 -0.26 10.62 14.57
CA ILE A 107 0.73 11.68 14.38
C ILE A 107 1.51 11.93 15.67
N GLU A 108 2.84 11.97 15.58
CA GLU A 108 3.73 12.44 16.64
C GLU A 108 4.40 13.75 16.20
N ILE A 109 4.28 14.80 17.02
CA ILE A 109 4.95 16.07 16.77
C ILE A 109 6.30 16.08 17.49
N ARG A 110 7.40 16.25 16.76
CA ARG A 110 8.77 16.21 17.32
C ARG A 110 9.65 17.33 16.78
N ASP A 111 10.75 17.61 17.46
CA ASP A 111 11.78 18.52 16.95
C ASP A 111 12.68 17.84 15.91
N SER A 112 12.84 16.51 16.01
CA SER A 112 13.60 15.68 15.09
C SER A 112 12.93 14.33 14.82
N LEU A 113 13.27 13.72 13.67
CA LEU A 113 12.86 12.36 13.29
C LEU A 113 13.50 11.31 14.21
N TYR A 114 13.01 10.06 14.21
CA TYR A 114 13.70 8.98 14.94
C TYR A 114 15.10 8.79 14.35
N TRP A 115 16.14 8.88 15.20
CA TRP A 115 17.55 8.91 14.77
C TRP A 115 17.82 9.95 13.65
N ASN A 116 17.11 11.07 13.64
CA ASN A 116 17.19 12.12 12.61
C ASN A 116 16.87 11.63 11.18
N LYS A 117 16.15 10.52 11.05
CA LYS A 117 16.07 9.80 9.79
C LYS A 117 14.71 9.15 9.50
N PHE A 118 14.20 8.35 10.43
CA PHE A 118 12.98 7.59 10.19
C PHE A 118 11.76 8.42 10.54
N ARG A 119 10.81 8.49 9.61
CA ARG A 119 9.57 9.26 9.76
C ARG A 119 8.41 8.40 10.23
N TRP A 120 8.51 7.09 10.05
CA TRP A 120 7.44 6.16 10.30
C TRP A 120 7.85 5.11 11.32
N ALA A 121 6.90 4.64 12.13
CA ALA A 121 7.11 3.49 13.00
C ALA A 121 5.89 2.57 13.00
N ALA A 122 6.13 1.27 12.97
CA ALA A 122 5.16 0.24 13.29
C ALA A 122 5.47 -0.32 14.68
N VAL A 123 4.55 -0.11 15.62
CA VAL A 123 4.62 -0.68 16.96
C VAL A 123 3.95 -2.04 16.91
N CYS A 124 4.67 -3.09 17.28
CA CYS A 124 4.13 -4.44 17.35
C CYS A 124 3.45 -4.68 18.71
N LYS A 125 2.52 -5.63 18.75
CA LYS A 125 2.02 -6.25 19.98
C LYS A 125 3.17 -7.02 20.64
N SER A 126 2.97 -7.52 21.86
CA SER A 126 3.92 -8.46 22.46
C SER A 126 4.11 -9.64 21.51
N LEU A 127 5.35 -9.88 21.09
CA LEU A 127 5.72 -10.97 20.19
C LEU A 127 6.44 -12.05 20.98
N ASP A 128 6.17 -13.31 20.67
CA ASP A 128 7.00 -14.43 21.12
C ASP A 128 8.32 -14.50 20.32
N LEU A 129 9.24 -15.37 20.77
CA LEU A 129 10.57 -15.49 20.16
C LEU A 129 10.49 -15.93 18.68
N ASP A 130 9.60 -16.87 18.36
CA ASP A 130 9.44 -17.36 16.99
C ASP A 130 8.93 -16.24 16.06
N GLN A 131 8.00 -15.42 16.54
CA GLN A 131 7.48 -14.27 15.81
C GLN A 131 8.51 -13.15 15.66
N ILE A 132 9.40 -12.98 16.64
CA ILE A 132 10.54 -12.05 16.57
C ILE A 132 11.52 -12.51 15.50
N ASP A 133 11.84 -13.80 15.46
CA ASP A 133 12.78 -14.36 14.49
C ASP A 133 12.19 -14.32 13.08
N GLU A 134 10.91 -14.64 12.89
CA GLU A 134 10.22 -14.44 11.61
C GLU A 134 10.26 -12.98 11.13
N LEU A 135 10.08 -12.02 12.04
CA LEU A 135 10.16 -10.60 11.72
C LEU A 135 11.59 -10.22 11.32
N ARG A 136 12.61 -10.75 11.99
CA ARG A 136 14.02 -10.51 11.65
C ARG A 136 14.38 -11.09 10.29
N ASP A 137 13.93 -12.31 10.00
CA ASP A 137 14.16 -12.97 8.71
C ASP A 137 13.51 -12.19 7.59
N TRP A 138 12.27 -11.71 7.79
CA TRP A 138 11.61 -10.85 6.82
C TRP A 138 12.39 -9.56 6.58
N LEU A 139 12.86 -8.91 7.65
CA LEU A 139 13.64 -7.68 7.53
C LEU A 139 14.98 -7.90 6.82
N SER A 140 15.67 -9.01 7.09
CA SER A 140 16.92 -9.36 6.39
C SER A 140 16.67 -9.55 4.90
N ASN A 141 15.66 -10.35 4.55
CA ASN A 141 15.28 -10.57 3.15
C ASN A 141 14.85 -9.27 2.45
N PHE A 142 14.10 -8.41 3.14
CA PHE A 142 13.69 -7.12 2.59
C PHE A 142 14.89 -6.21 2.29
N LYS A 143 15.86 -6.19 3.21
CA LYS A 143 17.10 -5.42 3.08
C LYS A 143 17.95 -5.92 1.91
N GLU A 144 18.10 -7.23 1.76
CA GLU A 144 18.82 -7.86 0.64
C GLU A 144 18.18 -7.52 -0.72
N GLN A 145 16.85 -7.51 -0.81
CA GLN A 145 16.13 -7.17 -2.04
C GLN A 145 16.25 -5.69 -2.43
N CYS A 146 16.52 -4.80 -1.47
CA CYS A 146 16.61 -3.37 -1.69
C CYS A 146 18.05 -2.86 -1.97
N GLY A 147 19.06 -3.71 -1.89
CA GLY A 147 20.48 -3.36 -2.08
C GLY A 147 21.17 -2.77 -0.84
N GLU A 148 22.50 -2.53 -0.93
CA GLU A 148 23.43 -2.23 0.17
C GLU A 148 23.14 -1.00 1.05
N VAL A 149 22.10 -0.20 0.77
CA VAL A 149 21.76 1.03 1.53
C VAL A 149 20.77 0.75 2.69
N SER A 150 20.73 -0.49 3.19
CA SER A 150 19.54 -1.03 3.87
C SER A 150 19.30 -0.54 5.29
N ASP A 151 20.37 -0.23 6.04
CA ASP A 151 20.26 0.38 7.38
C ASP A 151 19.77 1.83 7.30
N ASP A 152 19.75 2.40 6.09
CA ASP A 152 19.19 3.72 5.85
C ASP A 152 17.68 3.81 5.71
N ARG A 153 17.04 2.67 5.45
CA ARG A 153 15.63 2.64 5.13
C ARG A 153 14.79 2.04 6.25
N ILE A 154 15.30 1.00 6.91
CA ILE A 154 14.56 0.30 7.97
C ILE A 154 15.45 0.00 9.17
N MET A 155 14.94 0.28 10.36
CA MET A 155 15.57 -0.08 11.63
C MET A 155 14.60 -0.87 12.51
N PHE A 156 15.07 -1.97 13.08
CA PHE A 156 14.34 -2.71 14.10
C PHE A 156 14.89 -2.38 15.50
N SER A 157 14.00 -1.99 16.39
CA SER A 157 14.30 -1.82 17.81
C SER A 157 13.62 -2.92 18.60
N TYR A 158 14.44 -3.75 19.23
CA TYR A 158 13.97 -4.75 20.14
C TYR A 158 13.55 -4.12 21.47
N SER A 159 12.33 -4.39 21.91
CA SER A 159 11.83 -4.07 23.25
C SER A 159 11.00 -5.25 23.72
N THR A 160 11.21 -5.67 24.96
CA THR A 160 10.50 -6.81 25.56
C THR A 160 8.99 -6.59 25.70
N SER A 161 8.53 -5.33 25.67
CA SER A 161 7.11 -5.00 25.82
C SER A 161 6.45 -4.50 24.53
N SER A 162 7.21 -3.89 23.61
CA SER A 162 6.67 -3.37 22.36
C SER A 162 7.76 -3.23 21.29
N PRO A 163 8.08 -4.30 20.54
CA PRO A 163 9.01 -4.23 19.43
C PRO A 163 8.58 -3.17 18.42
N ARG A 164 9.53 -2.43 17.86
CA ARG A 164 9.24 -1.37 16.89
C ARG A 164 10.09 -1.53 15.65
N VAL A 165 9.45 -1.36 14.49
CA VAL A 165 10.13 -1.24 13.21
C VAL A 165 9.96 0.18 12.72
N TYR A 166 11.05 0.84 12.37
CA TYR A 166 11.08 2.22 11.89
C TYR A 166 11.38 2.24 10.40
N PHE A 167 10.74 3.16 9.68
CA PHE A 167 10.87 3.28 8.23
C PHE A 167 11.14 4.74 7.84
N ALA A 168 12.04 4.92 6.88
CA ALA A 168 12.29 6.21 6.25
C ALA A 168 11.12 6.55 5.31
N ASP A 169 10.69 5.57 4.53
CA ASP A 169 9.67 5.71 3.48
C ASP A 169 8.31 5.12 3.89
N GLU A 170 7.21 5.75 3.46
CA GLU A 170 5.84 5.26 3.68
C GLU A 170 5.60 3.93 2.93
N ASP A 171 6.28 3.73 1.80
CA ASP A 171 6.16 2.52 0.98
C ASP A 171 6.70 1.27 1.70
N ASP A 172 7.82 1.42 2.41
CA ASP A 172 8.40 0.31 3.18
C ASP A 172 7.51 -0.05 4.38
N LEU A 173 6.95 0.97 5.04
CA LEU A 173 5.95 0.78 6.10
C LEU A 173 4.73 0.03 5.55
N PHE A 174 4.26 0.39 4.36
CA PHE A 174 3.11 -0.26 3.74
C PHE A 174 3.37 -1.76 3.50
N MET A 175 4.55 -2.11 2.97
CA MET A 175 4.95 -3.51 2.78
C MET A 175 5.00 -4.28 4.10
N PHE A 176 5.55 -3.66 5.15
CA PHE A 176 5.59 -4.27 6.48
C PHE A 176 4.19 -4.44 7.09
N LYS A 177 3.35 -3.40 7.00
CA LYS A 177 1.96 -3.44 7.46
C LYS A 177 1.22 -4.61 6.83
N PHE A 178 1.49 -4.82 5.56
CA PHE A 178 0.89 -5.90 4.82
C PHE A 178 1.30 -7.27 5.38
N SER A 179 2.60 -7.52 5.54
CA SER A 179 3.12 -8.80 6.05
C SER A 179 2.76 -9.11 7.50
N PHE A 180 2.59 -8.09 8.35
CA PHE A 180 2.47 -8.27 9.79
C PHE A 180 1.26 -7.55 10.41
N PHE A 181 0.19 -7.31 9.64
CA PHE A 181 -0.97 -6.51 10.09
C PHE A 181 -1.56 -6.99 11.44
N ASN A 182 -1.65 -8.30 11.63
CA ASN A 182 -2.19 -8.91 12.85
C ASN A 182 -1.28 -8.71 14.08
N ARG A 183 0.01 -8.44 13.85
CA ARG A 183 1.04 -8.21 14.87
C ARG A 183 1.23 -6.73 15.18
N ILE A 184 0.73 -5.82 14.36
CA ILE A 184 0.85 -4.38 14.59
C ILE A 184 -0.22 -3.95 15.59
N SER A 185 0.20 -3.19 16.60
CA SER A 185 -0.69 -2.54 17.56
C SER A 185 -0.98 -1.09 17.19
N ARG A 186 -0.02 -0.41 16.56
CA ARG A 186 -0.14 1.01 16.18
C ARG A 186 0.83 1.37 15.06
N LEU A 187 0.44 2.33 14.21
CA LEU A 187 1.36 3.04 13.32
C LEU A 187 1.56 4.48 13.74
N GLU A 188 2.77 4.99 13.58
CA GLU A 188 3.17 6.35 13.93
C GLU A 188 3.80 7.06 12.72
N LYS A 189 3.46 8.33 12.54
CA LYS A 189 4.12 9.26 11.60
C LYS A 189 4.62 10.47 12.37
N VAL A 190 5.89 10.80 12.19
CA VAL A 190 6.50 12.00 12.75
C VAL A 190 6.26 13.20 11.83
N LEU A 191 5.69 14.25 12.40
CA LEU A 191 5.70 15.60 11.83
C LEU A 191 6.65 16.47 12.66
N LEU A 192 7.53 17.20 11.97
CA LEU A 192 8.45 18.09 12.64
C LEU A 192 7.73 19.40 12.99
N LYS A 193 7.99 19.97 14.18
CA LYS A 193 7.39 21.25 14.57
C LYS A 193 7.58 22.34 13.50
N LYS A 194 8.74 22.36 12.85
CA LYS A 194 9.04 23.28 11.74
C LYS A 194 8.14 23.11 10.51
N GLU A 195 7.66 21.89 10.25
CA GLU A 195 6.74 21.60 9.14
C GLU A 195 5.37 22.20 9.41
N ILE A 196 4.94 22.16 10.68
CA ILE A 196 3.65 22.69 11.15
C ILE A 196 3.69 24.21 11.28
N SER A 197 4.79 24.79 11.79
CA SER A 197 4.91 26.25 11.95
C SER A 197 4.99 27.00 10.61
N ASN A 198 5.43 26.34 9.54
CA ASN A 198 5.50 26.94 8.20
C ASN A 198 4.14 26.98 7.48
N GLU A 199 3.17 26.16 7.88
CA GLU A 199 1.81 26.20 7.31
C GLU A 199 1.06 27.47 7.73
N HIS A 200 1.29 27.98 8.96
CA HIS A 200 0.69 29.23 9.42
C HIS A 200 1.13 30.46 8.61
N PHE A 201 2.36 30.47 8.07
CA PHE A 201 2.86 31.59 7.25
C PHE A 201 2.42 31.53 5.77
N SER A 202 1.92 30.39 5.29
CA SER A 202 1.40 30.28 3.91
C SER A 202 -0.08 30.68 3.80
N ALA A 203 -0.83 30.66 4.90
CA ALA A 203 -2.24 31.05 4.92
C ALA A 203 -2.46 32.57 4.99
N GLU A 204 -1.50 33.35 5.46
CA GLU A 204 -1.60 34.83 5.54
C GLU A 204 -1.05 35.56 4.29
N GLY A 205 -0.44 34.84 3.34
CA GLY A 205 0.10 35.39 2.09
C GLY A 205 -0.82 35.26 0.87
N ALA A 206 -2.02 34.70 1.04
CA ALA A 206 -3.02 34.53 -0.01
C ALA A 206 -4.20 35.49 0.20
N HIS A 207 -3.92 36.80 0.14
CA HIS A 207 -4.93 37.85 -0.01
C HIS A 207 -4.55 38.77 -1.16
#